data_AF-A0A016QU93-F1
#
_entry.id   AF-A0A016QU93-F1
#
_cell.length_a   1.000
_cell.length_b   1.000
_cell.length_c   1.000
_cell.angle_alpha   90.00
_cell.angle_beta   90.00
_cell.angle_gamma   90.00
#
_symmetry.space_group_name_H-M   'P 1'
#
loop_
_entity.id
_entity.type
_entity.pdbx_description
1 polymer ?
#
loop_
_entity_poly.entity_id
_entity_poly.type
_entity_poly.pdbx_seq_one_letter_code
_entity_poly.pdbx_strand_id
1 'polypeptide(L)' 'MKPFSAATLFPAILAALLWMGIGTVQRTRAGLPLADALVAELPLTVLVFVLALVWAALRRRR' A
#
# COMPACT_ATOMS: atom_id res chain seq x y z
N MET A 1 4.55 -6.01 -22.60
CA MET A 1 3.81 -5.92 -21.31
C MET A 1 2.76 -4.83 -21.47
N LYS A 2 1.46 -5.12 -21.31
CA LYS A 2 0.43 -4.07 -21.39
C LYS A 2 0.59 -3.13 -20.18
N PRO A 3 0.74 -1.81 -20.37
CA PRO A 3 0.90 -0.90 -19.25
C PRO A 3 -0.33 -0.97 -18.34
N PHE A 4 -0.11 -1.00 -17.02
CA PHE A 4 -1.19 -0.85 -16.05
C PHE A 4 -1.88 0.50 -16.30
N SER A 5 -3.21 0.50 -16.46
CA SER A 5 -3.92 1.74 -16.71
C SER A 5 -4.10 2.54 -15.42
N ALA A 6 -4.25 3.87 -15.54
CA ALA A 6 -4.43 4.78 -14.41
C ALA A 6 -5.57 4.32 -13.47
N ALA A 7 -6.67 3.80 -14.02
CA ALA A 7 -7.77 3.30 -13.20
C ALA A 7 -7.48 1.96 -12.48
N THR A 8 -6.33 1.32 -12.69
CA THR A 8 -5.84 0.18 -11.90
C THR A 8 -4.82 0.66 -10.87
N LEU A 9 -3.94 1.56 -11.27
CA LEU A 9 -2.88 2.09 -10.41
C LEU A 9 -3.44 2.98 -9.30
N PHE A 10 -4.41 3.84 -9.62
CA PHE A 10 -4.98 4.79 -8.66
C PHE A 10 -5.54 4.13 -7.38
N PRO A 11 -6.43 3.12 -7.46
CA PRO A 11 -6.91 2.46 -6.24
C PRO A 11 -5.81 1.69 -5.49
N ALA A 12 -4.84 1.11 -6.20
CA ALA A 12 -3.72 0.40 -5.57
C ALA A 12 -2.79 1.35 -4.80
N ILE A 13 -2.47 2.50 -5.39
CA ILE A 13 -1.68 3.56 -4.73
C ILE A 13 -2.45 4.10 -3.51
N LEU A 14 -3.74 4.39 -3.68
CA LEU A 14 -4.57 4.93 -2.59
C LEU A 14 -4.65 3.94 -1.41
N ALA A 15 -4.86 2.65 -1.69
CA ALA A 15 -4.87 1.60 -0.67
C ALA A 15 -3.53 1.49 0.05
N ALA A 16 -2.41 1.55 -0.67
CA ALA A 16 -1.08 1.51 -0.09
C ALA A 16 -0.80 2.73 0.80
N LEU A 17 -1.16 3.94 0.36
CA LEU A 17 -0.97 5.17 1.16
C LEU A 17 -1.83 5.15 2.43
N LEU A 18 -3.09 4.70 2.33
CA LEU A 18 -3.96 4.56 3.49
C LEU A 18 -3.40 3.54 4.49
N TRP A 19 -2.92 2.39 4.00
CA TRP A 19 -2.29 1.39 4.85
C TRP A 19 -1.05 1.95 5.56
N MET A 20 -0.16 2.62 4.82
CA MET A 20 1.06 3.23 5.38
C MET A 20 0.72 4.25 6.47
N GLY A 21 -0.29 5.09 6.25
CA GLY A 21 -0.77 6.05 7.25
C GLY A 21 -1.31 5.38 8.52
N ILE A 22 -2.11 4.32 8.37
CA ILE A 22 -2.66 3.59 9.53
C ILE A 22 -1.55 2.89 10.32
N GLY A 23 -0.65 2.18 9.63
CA GLY A 23 0.43 1.43 10.25
C GLY A 23 1.46 2.32 10.96
N THR A 24 1.79 3.46 10.36
CA THR A 24 2.67 4.46 10.99
C THR A 24 2.04 5.09 12.22
N VAL A 25 0.74 5.41 12.18
CA VAL A 25 0.01 5.92 13.35
C VAL A 25 -0.06 4.86 14.46
N GLN A 26 -0.29 3.58 14.13
CA GLN A 26 -0.27 2.52 15.15
C GLN A 26 1.09 2.37 15.81
N ARG A 27 2.19 2.39 15.04
CA ARG A 27 3.55 2.20 15.56
C ARG A 27 4.05 3.40 16.34
N THR A 28 3.74 4.61 15.88
CA THR A 28 4.03 5.83 16.65
C THR A 28 3.26 5.86 17.98
N ARG A 29 2.01 5.38 18.01
CA ARG A 29 1.26 5.17 19.27
C ARG A 29 1.87 4.08 20.16
N ALA A 30 2.56 3.10 19.58
CA ALA A 30 3.31 2.08 20.32
C ALA A 30 4.67 2.58 20.84
N GLY A 31 5.01 3.86 20.63
CA GLY A 31 6.24 4.48 21.13
C GLY A 31 7.42 4.43 20.14
N LEU A 32 7.23 3.96 18.91
CA LEU A 32 8.28 4.02 17.88
C LEU A 32 8.43 5.46 17.35
N PRO A 33 9.67 5.94 17.14
CA PRO A 33 9.93 7.17 16.41
C PRO A 33 9.32 7.13 15.01
N LEU A 34 8.87 8.27 14.50
CA LEU A 34 8.17 8.36 13.20
C LEU A 34 8.99 7.78 12.03
N ALA A 35 10.29 8.08 11.98
CA ALA A 35 11.19 7.57 10.95
C ALA A 35 11.29 6.03 10.99
N ASP A 36 11.45 5.47 12.19
CA ASP A 36 11.53 4.02 12.37
C ASP A 36 10.20 3.33 12.08
N ALA A 37 9.08 3.96 12.45
CA ALA A 37 7.74 3.49 12.14
C ALA A 37 7.48 3.45 10.62
N LEU A 38 7.96 4.45 9.87
CA LEU A 38 7.89 4.51 8.40
C LEU A 38 8.75 3.42 7.75
N VAL A 39 10.01 3.28 8.18
CA VAL A 39 10.92 2.25 7.67
C VAL A 39 10.38 0.86 7.93
N ALA A 40 9.82 0.63 9.12
CA ALA A 40 9.19 -0.63 9.44
C ALA A 40 7.92 -0.88 8.60
N GLU A 41 7.18 0.15 8.19
CA GLU A 41 5.90 -0.01 7.45
C GLU A 41 6.10 -0.19 5.94
N LEU A 42 7.23 0.26 5.41
CA LEU A 42 7.56 0.16 3.98
C LEU A 42 7.39 -1.27 3.42
N PRO A 43 7.91 -2.35 4.05
CA PRO A 43 7.75 -3.72 3.53
C PRO A 43 6.29 -4.17 3.44
N LEU A 44 5.50 -3.83 4.47
CA LEU A 44 4.09 -4.23 4.54
C LEU A 44 3.23 -3.42 3.57
N THR A 45 3.56 -2.13 3.41
CA THR A 45 2.96 -1.24 2.42
C THR A 45 3.20 -1.75 1.00
N VAL A 46 4.41 -2.23 0.70
CA VAL A 46 4.73 -2.87 -0.60
C VAL A 46 3.88 -4.12 -0.83
N LEU A 47 3.72 -4.98 0.19
CA LEU A 47 2.85 -6.16 0.09
C LEU A 47 1.39 -5.78 -0.20
N VAL A 48 0.85 -4.79 0.51
CA VAL A 48 -0.52 -4.30 0.29
C VAL A 48 -0.68 -3.69 -1.10
N PHE A 49 0.31 -2.92 -1.58
CA PHE A 49 0.31 -2.38 -2.93
C PHE A 49 0.26 -3.48 -3.99
N VAL A 50 1.12 -4.50 -3.87
CA VAL A 50 1.16 -5.63 -4.80
C VAL A 50 -0.16 -6.40 -4.77
N LEU A 51 -0.71 -6.66 -3.59
CA LEU A 51 -1.98 -7.37 -3.43
C LEU A 51 -3.13 -6.60 -4.09
N ALA A 52 -3.22 -5.29 -3.84
CA ALA A 52 -4.24 -4.42 -4.41
C ALA A 52 -4.10 -4.32 -5.94
N LEU A 53 -2.87 -4.26 -6.45
CA LEU A 53 -2.58 -4.25 -7.88
C LEU A 53 -3.03 -5.55 -8.55
N VAL A 54 -2.65 -6.70 -7.97
CA VAL A 54 -3.04 -8.03 -8.47
C VAL A 54 -4.56 -8.18 -8.44
N TRP A 55 -5.22 -7.77 -7.35
CA TRP A 55 -6.68 -7.81 -7.25
C TRP A 55 -7.36 -6.96 -8.32
N ALA A 56 -6.92 -5.72 -8.50
CA ALA A 56 -7.48 -4.81 -9.50
C ALA A 56 -7.24 -5.31 -10.93
N ALA A 57 -6.09 -5.93 -11.19
CA ALA A 57 -5.78 -6.55 -12.47
C ALA A 57 -6.64 -7.79 -12.75
N LEU A 58 -6.86 -8.65 -11.75
CA LEU A 58 -7.73 -9.81 -11.85
C LEU A 58 -9.20 -9.40 -12.08
N ARG A 59 -9.68 -8.37 -11.36
CA ARG A 59 -11.06 -7.88 -11.49
C ARG A 59 -11.38 -7.30 -12.86
N ARG A 60 -10.40 -6.77 -13.59
CA ARG A 60 -10.57 -6.32 -14.99
C ARG A 60 -10.56 -7.43 -16.02
N ARG A 61 -10.05 -8.62 -15.67
CA ARG A 61 -10.02 -9.78 -16.57
C ARG A 61 -11.28 -10.64 -16.47
N ARG A 62 -12.02 -10.54 -15.37
CA ARG A 62 -13.39 -11.04 -15.25
C ARG A 62 -14.37 -10.01 -15.81
#